data_AF-A0A1D2N4S7-F1
#
_entry.id   AF-A0A1D2N4S7-F1
#
_cell.length_a   1.000
_cell.length_b   1.000
_cell.length_c   1.000
_cell.angle_alpha   90.00
_cell.angle_beta   90.00
_cell.angle_gamma   90.00
#
_symmetry.space_group_name_H-M   'P 1'
#
loop_
_entity.id
_entity.type
_entity.pdbx_description
1 polymer ?
#
loop_
_entity_poly.entity_id
_entity_poly.type
_entity_poly.pdbx_seq_one_letter_code
_entity_poly.pdbx_strand_id
1 'polypeptide(L)'
;WILIDRCGKHFGTILNYLRDGNVGLPTNSQELEEILAEAKFYCIAGLVNLCEKTLENRNTVLSPVCQVEFPEARIYEETLNSFLYENRPGPDQELMRATSVGGVYGPGVGVTSCTSDEEEDRRNHHRLIKHDKEYSE
;
A
#
# COMPACT_ATOMS: atom_id res chain seq x y z
N TRP A 1 39.22 -32.96 36.00
CA TRP A 1 39.21 -32.44 34.62
C TRP A 1 37.78 -32.02 34.30
N ILE A 2 37.61 -30.91 33.57
CA ILE A 2 36.30 -30.42 33.16
C ILE A 2 36.27 -30.51 31.63
N LEU A 3 35.22 -31.09 31.07
CA LEU A 3 35.02 -31.18 29.63
C LEU A 3 33.95 -30.17 29.22
N ILE A 4 34.24 -29.38 28.19
CA ILE A 4 33.33 -28.38 27.63
C ILE A 4 33.05 -28.82 26.19
N ASP A 5 31.79 -29.12 25.90
CA ASP A 5 31.33 -29.57 24.58
C ASP A 5 31.05 -28.38 23.65
N ARG A 6 32.09 -27.59 23.38
CA ARG A 6 32.04 -26.40 22.50
C ARG A 6 33.32 -26.26 21.69
N CYS A 7 33.23 -25.47 20.62
CA CYS A 7 34.38 -25.16 19.78
C CYS A 7 35.38 -24.26 20.53
N GLY A 8 36.62 -24.74 20.69
CA GLY A 8 37.67 -24.02 21.42
C GLY A 8 38.30 -22.83 20.70
N LYS A 9 37.89 -22.53 19.46
CA LYS A 9 38.50 -21.50 18.60
C LYS A 9 38.62 -20.14 19.30
N HIS A 10 37.54 -19.70 19.95
CA HIS A 10 37.46 -18.39 20.62
C HIS A 10 37.68 -18.44 22.12
N PHE A 11 37.92 -19.63 22.68
CA PHE A 11 37.99 -19.82 24.12
C PHE A 11 39.14 -19.03 24.76
N GLY A 12 40.27 -18.88 24.07
CA GLY A 12 41.37 -18.02 24.52
C GLY A 12 40.96 -16.56 24.71
N THR A 13 40.19 -16.01 23.77
CA THR A 13 39.66 -14.65 23.83
C THR A 13 38.71 -14.47 25.02
N ILE A 14 37.84 -15.45 25.24
CA ILE A 14 36.94 -15.48 26.41
C ILE A 14 37.75 -15.47 27.71
N LEU A 15 38.79 -16.30 27.82
CA LEU A 15 39.64 -16.36 29.01
C LEU A 15 40.41 -15.06 29.25
N ASN A 16 40.93 -14.43 28.19
CA ASN A 16 41.61 -13.14 28.30
C ASN A 16 40.65 -12.08 28.83
N TYR A 17 39.41 -12.04 28.34
CA TYR A 17 38.40 -11.13 28.89
C TYR A 17 38.12 -11.39 30.38
N LEU A 18 37.97 -12.66 30.79
CA LEU A 18 37.73 -13.01 32.20
C LEU A 18 38.94 -12.71 33.10
N ARG A 19 40.16 -12.67 32.56
CA ARG A 19 41.38 -12.37 33.30
C ARG A 19 41.61 -10.87 33.44
N ASP A 20 41.53 -10.14 32.35
CA ASP A 20 41.96 -8.74 32.26
C ASP A 20 40.77 -7.76 32.31
N GLY A 21 39.53 -8.25 32.21
CA GLY A 21 38.31 -7.45 32.16
C GLY A 21 38.10 -6.68 30.85
N ASN A 22 39.05 -6.81 29.91
CA ASN A 22 39.03 -6.17 28.60
C ASN A 22 39.59 -7.12 27.55
N VAL A 23 39.07 -7.05 26.34
CA VAL A 23 39.59 -7.83 25.21
C VAL A 23 39.47 -7.02 23.92
N GLY A 24 40.53 -7.07 23.11
CA GLY A 24 40.49 -6.49 21.76
C GLY A 24 39.54 -7.29 20.90
N LEU A 25 38.43 -6.68 20.49
CA LEU A 25 37.46 -7.32 19.61
C LEU A 25 37.96 -7.37 18.16
N PRO A 26 37.79 -8.49 17.44
CA PRO A 26 38.25 -8.62 16.06
C PRO A 26 37.45 -7.72 15.12
N THR A 27 38.12 -7.24 14.07
CA THR A 27 37.51 -6.38 13.03
C THR A 27 36.58 -7.17 12.11
N ASN A 28 36.78 -8.49 11.99
CA ASN A 28 35.94 -9.37 11.18
C ASN A 28 34.55 -9.53 11.82
N SER A 29 33.49 -9.32 11.04
CA SER A 29 32.10 -9.45 11.51
C SER A 29 31.76 -10.87 11.91
N GLN A 30 32.17 -11.87 11.11
CA GLN A 30 31.87 -13.27 11.38
C GLN A 30 32.55 -13.74 12.67
N GLU A 31 33.81 -13.36 12.86
CA GLU A 31 34.55 -13.72 14.06
C GLU A 31 33.95 -13.08 15.31
N LEU A 32 33.49 -11.83 15.20
CA LEU A 32 32.81 -11.14 16.28
C LEU A 32 31.48 -11.81 16.66
N GLU A 33 30.69 -12.24 15.67
CA GLU A 33 29.45 -12.99 15.89
C GLU A 33 29.69 -14.35 16.54
N GLU A 34 30.74 -15.07 16.12
CA GLU A 34 31.14 -16.33 16.76
C GLU A 34 31.52 -16.10 18.24
N ILE A 35 32.31 -15.05 18.54
CA ILE A 35 32.65 -14.69 19.93
C ILE A 35 31.39 -14.29 20.72
N LEU A 36 30.47 -13.53 20.12
CA LEU A 36 29.21 -13.14 20.74
C LEU A 36 28.37 -14.38 21.11
N ALA A 37 28.29 -15.37 20.21
CA ALA A 37 27.58 -16.62 20.47
C ALA A 37 28.18 -17.39 21.65
N GLU A 38 29.52 -17.49 21.72
CA GLU A 38 30.22 -18.11 22.84
C GLU A 38 30.03 -17.31 24.14
N ALA A 39 30.13 -15.98 24.10
CA ALA A 39 29.91 -15.12 25.26
C ALA A 39 28.48 -15.26 25.84
N LYS A 40 27.48 -15.43 24.97
CA LYS A 40 26.10 -15.75 25.36
C LYS A 40 26.00 -17.13 26.00
N PHE A 41 26.68 -18.13 25.43
CA PHE A 41 26.70 -19.50 25.98
C PHE A 41 27.33 -19.56 27.38
N TYR A 42 28.45 -18.86 27.61
CA TYR A 42 29.11 -18.78 28.91
C TYR A 42 28.47 -17.74 29.86
N CYS A 43 27.38 -17.08 29.46
CA CYS A 43 26.66 -16.06 30.24
C CYS A 43 27.54 -14.88 30.71
N ILE A 44 28.49 -14.43 29.88
CA ILE A 44 29.41 -13.34 30.21
C ILE A 44 28.83 -12.00 29.72
N ALA A 45 27.93 -11.43 30.52
CA ALA A 45 27.14 -10.24 30.14
C ALA A 45 28.00 -9.04 29.68
N GLY A 46 29.12 -8.78 30.36
CA GLY A 46 30.01 -7.67 29.99
C GLY A 46 30.60 -7.82 28.58
N LEU A 47 30.95 -9.05 28.19
CA LEU A 47 31.49 -9.33 26.86
C LEU A 47 30.38 -9.32 25.80
N VAL A 48 29.19 -9.83 26.12
CA VAL A 48 28.02 -9.76 25.24
C VAL A 48 27.70 -8.31 24.88
N ASN A 49 27.59 -7.43 25.87
CA ASN A 49 27.30 -6.02 25.66
C ASN A 49 28.39 -5.33 24.81
N LEU A 50 29.66 -5.68 25.05
CA LEU A 50 30.78 -5.11 24.28
C LEU A 50 30.73 -5.53 22.80
N CYS A 51 30.45 -6.80 22.54
CA CYS A 51 30.30 -7.33 21.19
C CYS A 51 29.10 -6.73 20.46
N GLU A 52 27.92 -6.68 21.11
CA GLU A 52 26.70 -6.11 20.52
C GLU A 52 26.88 -4.62 20.19
N LYS A 53 27.45 -3.85 21.13
CA LYS A 53 27.76 -2.44 20.90
C LYS A 53 28.74 -2.23 19.73
N THR A 54 29.72 -3.12 19.59
CA THR A 54 30.67 -3.05 18.47
C THR A 54 30.01 -3.39 17.14
N LEU A 55 29.07 -4.34 17.13
CA LEU A 55 28.29 -4.70 15.94
C LEU A 55 27.31 -3.59 15.53
N GLU A 56 26.64 -2.96 16.51
CA GLU A 56 25.74 -1.83 16.30
C GLU A 56 26.49 -0.60 15.78
N ASN A 57 27.65 -0.27 16.36
CA ASN A 57 28.51 0.79 15.85
C ASN A 57 28.94 0.56 14.39
N ARG A 58 29.19 -0.69 13.99
CA ARG A 58 29.54 -1.00 12.60
C ARG A 58 28.36 -0.81 11.65
N ASN A 59 27.15 -1.20 12.08
CA ASN A 59 25.93 -0.97 11.30
C ASN A 59 25.56 0.51 11.17
N THR A 60 25.79 1.30 12.22
CA THR A 60 25.50 2.75 12.20
C THR A 60 26.56 3.55 11.44
N VAL A 61 27.84 3.17 11.49
CA VAL A 61 28.90 3.83 10.72
C VAL A 61 28.83 3.48 9.22
N LEU A 62 28.21 2.36 8.85
CA LEU A 62 27.86 2.05 7.45
C LEU A 62 26.49 2.60 7.01
N SER A 63 25.69 3.18 7.92
CA SER A 63 24.46 3.90 7.56
C SER A 63 24.29 5.18 8.37
N PRO A 64 24.94 6.28 7.96
CA PRO A 64 24.24 7.55 8.01
C PRO A 64 23.23 7.55 6.84
N VAL A 65 21.94 7.78 7.13
CA VAL A 65 20.88 8.09 6.13
C VAL A 65 20.19 6.90 5.44
N CYS A 66 19.78 5.84 6.16
CA CYS A 66 18.71 4.97 5.62
C CYS A 66 17.70 4.48 6.68
N GLN A 67 17.35 5.28 7.69
CA GLN A 67 16.02 5.12 8.28
C GLN A 67 15.02 5.79 7.34
N VAL A 68 14.60 5.04 6.31
CA VAL A 68 13.39 5.41 5.57
C VAL A 68 12.24 4.96 6.46
N GLU A 69 11.70 5.87 7.28
CA GLU A 69 10.32 5.73 7.74
C GLU A 69 9.48 5.60 6.48
N PHE A 70 8.91 4.42 6.24
CA PHE A 70 8.10 4.10 5.05
C PHE A 70 6.99 5.16 4.86
N PRO A 71 7.14 6.12 3.94
CA PRO A 71 6.15 7.19 3.76
C PRO A 71 4.89 6.66 3.08
N GLU A 72 5.00 5.56 2.33
CA GLU A 72 3.90 5.00 1.53
C GLU A 72 2.68 4.59 2.36
N ALA A 73 2.85 4.20 3.63
CA ALA A 73 1.71 3.93 4.50
C ALA A 73 0.87 5.19 4.81
N ARG A 74 1.50 6.38 4.90
CA ARG A 74 0.78 7.64 5.14
C ARG A 74 -0.02 8.09 3.92
N ILE A 75 0.52 7.86 2.71
CA ILE A 75 -0.17 8.23 1.47
C ILE A 75 -1.46 7.41 1.35
N TYR A 76 -1.42 6.09 1.61
CA TYR A 76 -2.63 5.26 1.54
C TYR A 76 -3.71 5.71 2.53
N GLU A 77 -3.36 6.09 3.76
CA GLU A 77 -4.34 6.51 4.77
C GLU A 77 -5.06 7.81 4.40
N GLU A 78 -4.30 8.84 3.96
CA GLU A 78 -4.91 10.10 3.47
C GLU A 78 -5.74 9.89 2.21
N THR A 79 -5.24 9.06 1.26
CA THR A 79 -5.97 8.78 0.02
C THR A 79 -7.24 7.94 0.28
N LEU A 80 -7.19 6.96 1.21
CA LEU A 80 -8.36 6.17 1.64
C LEU A 80 -9.41 7.03 2.34
N ASN A 81 -9.02 8.02 3.14
CA ASN A 81 -9.96 8.94 3.77
C ASN A 81 -10.68 9.83 2.74
N SER A 82 -9.98 10.27 1.68
CA SER A 82 -10.62 11.02 0.58
C SER A 82 -11.58 10.13 -0.23
N PHE A 83 -11.21 8.88 -0.54
CA PHE A 83 -12.06 7.99 -1.34
C PHE A 83 -13.27 7.41 -0.59
N LEU A 84 -13.18 7.17 0.72
CA LEU A 84 -14.22 6.46 1.47
C LEU A 84 -15.22 7.37 2.20
N TYR A 85 -14.91 8.65 2.43
CA TYR A 85 -15.83 9.59 3.09
C TYR A 85 -16.45 10.62 2.14
N GLU A 86 -16.02 10.70 0.88
CA GLU A 86 -16.51 11.70 -0.08
C GLU A 86 -17.65 11.20 -0.97
N ASN A 87 -18.37 10.14 -0.54
CA ASN A 87 -19.60 9.72 -1.20
C ASN A 87 -20.79 9.67 -0.24
N ARG A 88 -21.28 10.85 0.14
CA ARG A 88 -22.73 11.04 0.21
C ARG A 88 -23.17 12.12 -0.78
N PRO A 89 -23.31 11.78 -2.08
CA PRO A 89 -24.27 12.50 -2.89
C PRO A 89 -25.65 12.15 -2.34
N GLY A 90 -26.16 13.00 -1.43
CA GLY A 90 -27.60 13.09 -1.26
C GLY A 90 -28.21 13.36 -2.63
N PRO A 91 -29.37 12.76 -2.97
CA PRO A 91 -29.87 12.83 -4.33
C PRO A 91 -30.11 14.31 -4.70
N ASP A 92 -29.49 14.74 -5.79
CA ASP A 92 -29.47 16.14 -6.21
C ASP A 92 -30.90 16.63 -6.50
N GLN A 93 -31.32 17.65 -5.74
CA GLN A 93 -32.66 18.24 -5.85
C GLN A 93 -32.86 18.98 -7.17
N GLU A 94 -31.77 19.35 -7.88
CA GLU A 94 -31.82 19.95 -9.21
C GLU A 94 -32.16 18.93 -10.30
N LEU A 95 -31.58 17.74 -10.20
CA LEU A 95 -31.95 16.58 -11.01
C LEU A 95 -33.37 16.06 -10.69
N MET A 96 -33.80 16.13 -9.43
CA MET A 96 -35.15 15.74 -8.99
C MET A 96 -36.25 16.69 -9.48
N ARG A 97 -35.99 18.01 -9.56
CA ARG A 97 -36.95 18.99 -10.09
C ARG A 97 -37.07 18.95 -11.62
N ALA A 98 -36.08 18.40 -12.33
CA ALA A 98 -36.14 18.20 -13.78
C ALA A 98 -37.18 17.14 -14.20
N THR A 99 -37.54 16.21 -13.32
CA THR A 99 -38.65 15.26 -13.51
C THR A 99 -39.95 15.70 -12.87
N SER A 100 -40.07 16.99 -12.52
CA SER A 100 -41.39 17.56 -12.22
C SER A 100 -42.21 17.61 -13.51
N VAL A 101 -42.83 16.48 -13.84
CA VAL A 101 -43.99 16.42 -14.73
C VAL A 101 -45.10 17.15 -13.97
N GLY A 102 -45.12 18.46 -14.15
CA GLY A 102 -46.03 19.34 -13.43
C GLY A 102 -45.97 20.76 -13.97
N GLY A 103 -46.48 20.99 -15.19
CA GLY A 103 -46.64 22.36 -15.67
C GLY A 103 -47.00 22.52 -17.15
N VAL A 104 -48.21 22.09 -17.52
CA VAL A 104 -49.15 22.77 -18.45
C VAL A 104 -48.56 23.88 -19.34
N TYR A 105 -48.43 23.54 -20.62
CA TYR A 105 -48.46 24.35 -21.86
C TYR A 105 -48.79 25.85 -21.71
N GLY A 106 -47.80 26.69 -22.06
CA GLY A 106 -47.97 28.11 -22.44
C GLY A 106 -47.17 28.37 -23.73
N PRO A 107 -47.69 29.16 -24.71
CA PRO A 107 -47.25 29.09 -26.09
C PRO A 107 -46.06 30.01 -26.38
N GLY A 108 -44.99 29.45 -26.94
CA GLY A 108 -44.02 30.24 -27.71
C GLY A 108 -42.59 29.73 -27.59
N VAL A 109 -42.01 29.41 -28.74
CA VAL A 109 -40.58 29.08 -28.99
C VAL A 109 -40.20 27.69 -28.49
N GLY A 110 -39.74 26.72 -29.28
CA GLY A 110 -39.15 26.72 -30.61
C GLY A 110 -38.08 25.62 -30.64
N VAL A 111 -38.49 24.41 -31.02
CA VAL A 111 -37.75 23.29 -31.68
C VAL A 111 -36.30 23.02 -31.27
N THR A 112 -36.03 21.80 -30.76
CA THR A 112 -35.10 20.84 -31.43
C THR A 112 -35.52 19.40 -31.11
N SER A 113 -35.98 18.70 -32.14
CA SER A 113 -36.25 17.26 -32.15
C SER A 113 -34.95 16.55 -32.49
N CYS A 114 -34.29 15.92 -31.51
CA CYS A 114 -33.28 14.91 -31.80
C CYS A 114 -34.00 13.59 -32.05
N THR A 115 -34.11 13.25 -33.33
CA THR A 115 -34.79 12.07 -33.83
C THR A 115 -33.96 10.84 -33.46
N SER A 116 -34.45 10.01 -32.55
CA SER A 116 -33.89 8.66 -32.36
C SER A 116 -34.25 7.81 -33.58
N ASP A 117 -33.24 7.22 -34.20
CA ASP A 117 -33.26 6.42 -35.44
C ASP A 117 -34.13 5.14 -35.42
N GLU A 118 -34.93 4.91 -34.38
CA GLU A 118 -35.80 3.73 -34.26
C GLU A 118 -37.24 3.95 -34.75
N GLU A 119 -37.55 5.14 -35.30
CA GLU A 119 -38.92 5.54 -35.65
C GLU A 119 -39.20 5.68 -37.16
N GLU A 120 -38.20 5.41 -38.01
CA GLU A 120 -38.35 5.43 -39.48
C GLU A 120 -38.98 4.14 -40.03
N ASP A 121 -38.69 2.99 -39.44
CA ASP A 121 -39.19 1.69 -39.93
C ASP A 121 -40.70 1.49 -39.77
N ARG A 122 -41.33 2.07 -38.73
CA ARG A 122 -42.80 1.99 -38.60
C ARG A 122 -43.54 2.87 -39.61
N ARG A 123 -42.95 3.99 -40.01
CA ARG A 123 -43.56 4.93 -40.96
C ARG A 123 -43.46 4.42 -42.39
N ASN A 124 -42.38 3.73 -42.75
CA ASN A 124 -42.29 3.08 -44.06
C ASN A 124 -43.25 1.89 -44.17
N HIS A 125 -43.43 1.09 -43.11
CA HIS A 125 -44.40 -0.01 -43.14
C HIS A 125 -45.84 0.50 -43.35
N HIS A 126 -46.24 1.58 -42.67
CA HIS A 126 -47.60 2.13 -42.82
C HIS A 126 -47.84 2.80 -44.19
N ARG A 127 -46.79 3.20 -44.90
CA ARG A 127 -46.89 3.81 -46.23
C ARG A 127 -47.02 2.76 -47.34
N LEU A 128 -46.39 1.59 -47.20
CA LEU A 128 -46.59 0.44 -48.08
C LEU A 128 -48.01 -0.12 -47.97
N ILE A 129 -48.57 -0.20 -46.76
CA ILE A 129 -49.94 -0.69 -46.51
C ILE A 129 -51.01 0.19 -47.17
N LYS A 130 -50.75 1.50 -47.32
CA LYS A 130 -51.69 2.42 -47.99
C LYS A 130 -51.63 2.30 -49.52
N HIS A 131 -50.46 2.02 -50.07
CA HIS A 131 -50.31 1.89 -51.52
C HIS A 131 -51.01 0.64 -52.07
N ASP A 132 -51.17 -0.42 -51.26
CA ASP A 132 -51.96 -1.60 -51.62
C ASP A 132 -53.49 -1.37 -51.56
N LYS A 133 -53.96 -0.28 -50.94
CA LYS A 133 -55.39 0.07 -50.92
C LYS A 133 -55.81 1.05 -52.02
N GLU A 134 -54.87 1.65 -52.73
CA GLU A 134 -55.12 2.66 -53.77
C GLU A 134 -55.10 2.08 -55.20
N TYR A 135 -55.10 0.75 -55.35
CA TYR A 135 -55.26 0.04 -56.63
C TYR A 135 -56.43 -0.96 -56.64
N SER A 136 -57.35 -0.85 -55.68
CA SER A 136 -58.60 -1.64 -55.64
C SER A 136 -59.83 -0.74 -55.51
N GLU A 137 -59.85 0.36 -56.26
CA GLU A 137 -61.05 0.92 -56.89
C GLU A 137 -60.77 1.16 -58.37
#